data_AF-A0A7S4UCG2-F1
#
_entry.id   AF-A0A7S4UCG2-F1
#
_cell.length_a   1.000
_cell.length_b   1.000
_cell.length_c   1.000
_cell.angle_alpha   90.00
_cell.angle_beta   90.00
_cell.angle_gamma   90.00
#
_symmetry.space_group_name_H-M   'P 1'
#
loop_
_entity.id
_entity.type
_entity.pdbx_description
1 polymer ?
#
loop_
_entity_poly.entity_id
_entity_poly.type
_entity_poly.pdbx_seq_one_letter_code
_entity_poly.pdbx_strand_id
1 'polypeptide(L)'
;MHITSSRSYSNHLVQPSVSSCQSLSKLSAAKQRNTFIILISLQRLMSCGAGDMVKYSREPENAAKVAKARASDLRTSFKNMRETAMAIKGLELSKAKKYLNNVLEKKDVVPLRRFGGSAGRSNLCKKHNFYGPGRFPEKSVKHLLDLLTNAESNTEGKDIDTENLYISHIQVNQACKGRRRTYRAHGRINAYMSNPCHVEVILAEKDEFVKKPEEEGAGRVVRKTKKQLAAARLKNGASA
;
A
#
# COMPACT_ATOMS: atom_id res chain seq x y z
N MET A 1 -21.84 -10.87 31.33
CA MET A 1 -21.91 -11.82 30.19
C MET A 1 -20.79 -11.45 29.22
N HIS A 2 -19.65 -12.11 29.38
CA HIS A 2 -18.42 -11.94 28.60
C HIS A 2 -18.30 -13.06 27.56
N ILE A 3 -17.35 -12.87 26.63
CA ILE A 3 -16.81 -13.80 25.60
C ILE A 3 -17.56 -13.64 24.26
N THR A 4 -16.94 -13.25 23.15
CA THR A 4 -15.96 -14.00 22.33
C THR A 4 -14.98 -13.06 21.59
N SER A 5 -13.68 -13.14 21.89
CA SER A 5 -12.62 -13.89 21.18
C SER A 5 -11.98 -13.16 19.99
N SER A 6 -10.86 -12.51 20.30
CA SER A 6 -9.78 -12.15 19.38
C SER A 6 -9.22 -13.39 18.69
N ARG A 7 -9.20 -13.41 17.36
CA ARG A 7 -8.50 -14.45 16.59
C ARG A 7 -7.26 -13.82 15.98
N SER A 8 -6.16 -13.90 16.74
CA SER A 8 -4.79 -13.73 16.29
C SER A 8 -4.48 -14.85 15.28
N TYR A 9 -4.09 -14.47 14.06
CA TYR A 9 -3.50 -15.41 13.11
C TYR A 9 -1.98 -15.36 13.27
N SER A 10 -1.44 -16.32 14.02
CA SER A 10 -0.01 -16.64 14.04
C SER A 10 0.20 -17.81 13.09
N ASN A 11 0.68 -17.55 11.87
CA ASN A 11 1.10 -18.60 10.95
C ASN A 11 2.61 -18.80 11.12
N HIS A 12 3.01 -19.68 12.04
CA HIS A 12 4.33 -20.31 12.00
C HIS A 12 4.26 -21.50 11.03
N LEU A 13 4.86 -21.35 9.86
CA LEU A 13 5.17 -22.48 8.98
C LEU A 13 6.60 -22.94 9.29
N VAL A 14 6.70 -24.00 10.08
CA VAL A 14 7.92 -24.82 10.21
C VAL A 14 8.00 -25.68 8.94
N GLN A 15 9.04 -25.48 8.14
CA GLN A 15 9.32 -26.35 7.00
C GLN A 15 9.83 -27.73 7.50
N PRO A 16 9.27 -28.86 7.04
CA PRO A 16 9.86 -30.17 7.31
C PRO A 16 11.06 -30.43 6.39
N SER A 17 12.17 -30.88 6.99
CA SER A 17 13.39 -31.27 6.29
C SER A 17 13.22 -32.57 5.50
N VAL A 18 13.83 -32.60 4.32
CA VAL A 18 14.04 -33.75 3.44
C VAL A 18 14.84 -34.84 4.17
N SER A 19 14.18 -35.82 4.80
CA SER A 19 14.92 -37.00 5.31
C SER A 19 14.15 -38.33 5.41
N SER A 20 12.88 -38.45 5.03
CA SER A 20 12.14 -39.72 5.18
C SER A 20 11.92 -40.52 3.89
N CYS A 21 12.70 -40.25 2.84
CA CYS A 21 12.59 -40.94 1.55
C CYS A 21 13.41 -42.26 1.50
N GLN A 22 13.31 -43.11 2.53
CA GLN A 22 13.92 -44.45 2.51
C GLN A 22 13.12 -45.45 3.36
N SER A 23 11.94 -45.91 2.91
CA SER A 23 11.37 -47.18 3.39
C SER A 23 10.18 -47.74 2.57
N LEU A 24 10.08 -47.47 1.27
CA LEU A 24 8.96 -47.97 0.44
C LEU A 24 9.22 -49.34 -0.24
N SER A 25 10.25 -50.09 0.13
CA SER A 25 10.60 -51.36 -0.52
C SER A 25 9.95 -52.62 0.09
N LYS A 26 9.09 -52.51 1.12
CA LYS A 26 8.48 -53.66 1.82
C LYS A 26 6.94 -53.69 1.80
N LEU A 27 6.32 -53.29 0.70
CA LEU A 27 4.86 -53.36 0.55
C LEU A 27 4.47 -54.20 -0.68
N SER A 28 3.61 -55.21 -0.43
CA SER A 28 3.07 -56.14 -1.43
C SER A 28 2.47 -55.44 -2.66
N ALA A 29 2.55 -56.09 -3.83
CA ALA A 29 2.16 -55.57 -5.14
C ALA A 29 0.72 -55.01 -5.22
N ALA A 30 -0.20 -55.48 -4.37
CA ALA A 30 -1.56 -54.94 -4.28
C ALA A 30 -1.61 -53.55 -3.61
N LYS A 31 -0.67 -53.26 -2.70
CA LYS A 31 -0.57 -51.99 -1.98
C LYS A 31 0.19 -50.92 -2.79
N GLN A 32 1.05 -51.33 -3.72
CA GLN A 32 1.71 -50.43 -4.69
C GLN A 32 0.73 -49.83 -5.72
N ARG A 33 -0.31 -50.56 -6.13
CA ARG A 33 -1.32 -50.04 -7.07
C ARG A 33 -2.25 -49.02 -6.40
N ASN A 34 -2.58 -49.24 -5.12
CA ASN A 34 -3.45 -48.32 -4.39
C ASN A 34 -2.71 -47.03 -3.96
N THR A 35 -1.41 -47.12 -3.64
CA THR A 35 -0.60 -45.91 -3.38
C THR A 35 -0.31 -45.10 -4.66
N PHE A 36 -0.21 -45.74 -5.84
CA PHE A 36 -0.05 -45.02 -7.11
C PHE A 36 -1.29 -44.22 -7.53
N ILE A 37 -2.50 -44.76 -7.32
CA ILE A 37 -3.75 -44.03 -7.58
C ILE A 37 -3.92 -42.86 -6.62
N ILE A 38 -3.55 -43.03 -5.35
CA ILE A 38 -3.57 -41.95 -4.36
C ILE A 38 -2.53 -40.88 -4.72
N LEU A 39 -1.33 -41.24 -5.15
CA LEU A 39 -0.29 -40.27 -5.57
C LEU A 39 -0.65 -39.50 -6.84
N ILE A 40 -1.27 -40.13 -7.84
CA ILE A 40 -1.73 -39.44 -9.06
C ILE A 40 -2.92 -38.52 -8.75
N SER A 41 -3.85 -38.94 -7.89
CA SER A 41 -4.94 -38.06 -7.41
C SER A 41 -4.44 -36.93 -6.51
N LEU A 42 -3.40 -37.15 -5.71
CA LEU A 42 -2.77 -36.10 -4.89
C LEU A 42 -1.97 -35.12 -5.77
N GLN A 43 -1.27 -35.59 -6.81
CA GLN A 43 -0.62 -34.69 -7.79
C GLN A 43 -1.63 -33.90 -8.62
N ARG A 44 -2.83 -34.46 -8.88
CA ARG A 44 -3.93 -33.73 -9.53
C ARG A 44 -4.64 -32.75 -8.58
N LEU A 45 -4.60 -32.99 -7.27
CA LEU A 45 -5.06 -32.06 -6.23
C LEU A 45 -4.01 -30.99 -5.86
N MET A 46 -2.72 -31.25 -6.06
CA MET A 46 -1.64 -30.27 -5.94
C MET A 46 -1.46 -29.41 -7.20
N SER A 47 -2.15 -29.76 -8.29
CA SER A 47 -2.30 -28.94 -9.51
C SER A 47 -3.69 -28.31 -9.61
N CYS A 48 -4.44 -28.26 -8.50
CA CYS A 48 -5.64 -27.43 -8.41
C CYS A 48 -5.21 -25.99 -8.69
N GLY A 49 -5.69 -25.47 -9.82
CA GLY A 49 -5.06 -24.39 -10.57
C GLY A 49 -4.65 -23.20 -9.72
N ALA A 50 -3.46 -22.67 -10.02
CA ALA A 50 -3.13 -21.28 -9.77
C ALA A 50 -4.23 -20.42 -10.43
N GLY A 51 -5.28 -20.15 -9.66
CA GLY A 51 -6.35 -19.27 -10.08
C GLY A 51 -5.79 -17.87 -10.17
N ASP A 52 -5.38 -17.47 -11.37
CA ASP A 52 -5.28 -16.06 -11.74
C ASP A 52 -6.63 -15.41 -11.43
N MET A 53 -6.71 -14.55 -10.40
CA MET A 53 -7.70 -13.46 -10.46
C MET A 53 -7.50 -12.31 -9.47
N VAL A 54 -6.31 -11.70 -9.47
CA VAL A 54 -6.17 -10.36 -8.89
C VAL A 54 -5.24 -9.52 -9.78
N LYS A 55 -5.84 -8.70 -10.64
CA LYS A 55 -5.10 -7.76 -11.49
C LYS A 55 -4.82 -6.46 -10.73
N TYR A 56 -3.55 -6.08 -10.67
CA TYR A 56 -3.11 -4.76 -10.22
C TYR A 56 -3.25 -3.76 -11.36
N SER A 57 -3.49 -2.49 -11.05
CA SER A 57 -3.57 -1.47 -12.10
C SER A 57 -2.21 -1.14 -12.73
N ARG A 58 -1.14 -1.22 -11.92
CA ARG A 58 0.23 -0.90 -12.31
C ARG A 58 1.12 -2.11 -12.08
N GLU A 59 1.88 -2.46 -13.10
CA GLU A 59 2.97 -3.42 -12.96
C GLU A 59 4.28 -2.68 -12.62
N PRO A 60 5.08 -3.21 -11.69
CA PRO A 60 6.40 -2.66 -11.41
C PRO A 60 7.37 -2.97 -12.54
N GLU A 61 8.34 -2.08 -12.76
CA GLU A 61 9.40 -2.28 -13.76
C GLU A 61 10.25 -3.52 -13.40
N ASN A 62 10.57 -3.67 -12.11
CA ASN A 62 11.32 -4.81 -11.58
C ASN A 62 10.44 -5.62 -10.62
N ALA A 63 9.87 -6.73 -11.08
CA ALA A 63 9.00 -7.58 -10.25
C ALA A 63 9.72 -8.25 -9.07
N ALA A 64 11.05 -8.44 -9.17
CA ALA A 64 11.87 -9.05 -8.13
C ALA A 64 12.06 -8.13 -6.90
N LYS A 65 12.19 -6.82 -7.11
CA LYS A 65 12.46 -5.81 -6.07
C LYS A 65 11.20 -5.17 -5.49
N VAL A 66 10.07 -5.88 -5.57
CA VAL A 66 8.76 -5.32 -5.26
C VAL A 66 7.90 -6.29 -4.46
N ALA A 67 7.28 -5.76 -3.41
CA ALA A 67 6.20 -6.43 -2.70
C ALA A 67 4.85 -5.83 -3.07
N LYS A 68 3.85 -6.71 -3.23
CA LYS A 68 2.48 -6.34 -3.53
C LYS A 68 1.59 -6.79 -2.38
N ALA A 69 0.60 -5.99 -2.04
CA ALA A 69 -0.44 -6.34 -1.08
C ALA A 69 -1.78 -5.79 -1.57
N ARG A 70 -2.87 -6.51 -1.28
CA ARG A 70 -4.22 -6.07 -1.64
C ARG A 70 -5.21 -6.49 -0.56
N ALA A 71 -6.19 -5.64 -0.33
CA ALA A 71 -7.38 -5.96 0.42
C ALA A 71 -8.62 -5.70 -0.43
N SER A 72 -9.50 -6.68 -0.50
CA SER A 72 -10.73 -6.62 -1.29
C SER A 72 -11.96 -6.51 -0.39
N ASP A 73 -12.96 -5.77 -0.86
CA ASP A 73 -14.26 -5.58 -0.19
C ASP A 73 -14.14 -5.12 1.27
N LEU A 74 -13.23 -4.18 1.53
CA LEU A 74 -13.06 -3.60 2.85
C LEU A 74 -14.30 -2.80 3.23
N ARG A 75 -14.84 -3.12 4.41
CA ARG A 75 -16.01 -2.45 5.00
C ARG A 75 -15.65 -1.08 5.58
N THR A 76 -15.17 -0.17 4.75
CA THR A 76 -14.84 1.22 5.15
C THR A 76 -15.45 2.20 4.17
N SER A 77 -15.41 3.51 4.49
CA SER A 77 -15.82 4.53 3.53
C SER A 77 -14.74 4.71 2.46
N PHE A 78 -15.09 4.46 1.20
CA PHE A 78 -14.23 4.72 0.04
C PHE A 78 -13.58 6.12 0.06
N LYS A 79 -14.37 7.17 0.38
CA LYS A 79 -13.89 8.56 0.36
C LYS A 79 -12.76 8.78 1.37
N ASN A 80 -12.95 8.30 2.60
CA ASN A 80 -11.94 8.44 3.65
C ASN A 80 -10.69 7.62 3.32
N MET A 81 -10.88 6.39 2.87
CA MET A 81 -9.78 5.51 2.48
C MET A 81 -8.93 6.15 1.37
N ARG A 82 -9.57 6.77 0.37
CA ARG A 82 -8.87 7.46 -0.73
C ARG A 82 -8.03 8.64 -0.25
N GLU A 83 -8.54 9.47 0.66
CA GLU A 83 -7.76 10.60 1.18
C GLU A 83 -6.59 10.12 2.06
N THR A 84 -6.79 9.11 2.90
CA THR A 84 -5.71 8.54 3.71
C THR A 84 -4.64 7.86 2.86
N ALA A 85 -5.05 7.09 1.85
CA ALA A 85 -4.14 6.45 0.91
C ALA A 85 -3.28 7.47 0.13
N MET A 86 -3.87 8.58 -0.30
CA MET A 86 -3.13 9.64 -0.98
C MET A 86 -2.19 10.42 -0.06
N ALA A 87 -2.45 10.47 1.25
CA ALA A 87 -1.56 11.10 2.22
C ALA A 87 -0.26 10.30 2.44
N ILE A 88 -0.31 8.96 2.32
CA ILE A 88 0.86 8.09 2.52
C ILE A 88 1.61 7.75 1.23
N LYS A 89 1.06 8.10 0.06
CA LYS A 89 1.67 7.78 -1.23
C LYS A 89 3.04 8.44 -1.36
N GLY A 90 4.06 7.65 -1.68
CA GLY A 90 5.44 8.12 -1.86
C GLY A 90 6.25 8.28 -0.56
N LEU A 91 5.68 7.93 0.60
CA LEU A 91 6.43 7.89 1.85
C LEU A 91 7.22 6.58 1.98
N GLU A 92 8.31 6.64 2.74
CA GLU A 92 8.98 5.45 3.28
C GLU A 92 8.05 4.70 4.24
N LEU A 93 8.17 3.38 4.28
CA LEU A 93 7.27 2.51 5.04
C LEU A 93 7.27 2.84 6.55
N SER A 94 8.45 3.09 7.12
CA SER A 94 8.61 3.47 8.53
C SER A 94 7.91 4.80 8.85
N LYS A 95 8.06 5.81 7.99
CA LYS A 95 7.41 7.12 8.10
C LYS A 95 5.89 7.00 7.93
N ALA A 96 5.42 6.19 6.99
CA ALA A 96 4.00 5.96 6.77
C ALA A 96 3.31 5.33 7.99
N LYS A 97 3.90 4.28 8.59
CA LYS A 97 3.39 3.67 9.82
C LYS A 97 3.34 4.66 10.99
N LYS A 98 4.42 5.44 11.19
CA LYS A 98 4.47 6.49 12.22
C LYS A 98 3.38 7.54 12.01
N TYR A 99 3.19 8.02 10.79
CA TYR A 99 2.14 8.98 10.45
C TYR A 99 0.74 8.43 10.75
N LEU A 100 0.45 7.19 10.34
CA LEU A 100 -0.85 6.56 10.59
C LEU A 100 -1.13 6.38 12.10
N ASN A 101 -0.13 6.00 12.90
CA ASN A 101 -0.27 5.94 14.35
C ASN A 101 -0.51 7.33 14.97
N ASN A 102 0.20 8.37 14.51
CA ASN A 102 -0.05 9.75 14.96
C ASN A 102 -1.46 10.24 14.62
N VAL A 103 -2.05 9.78 13.51
CA VAL A 103 -3.44 10.08 13.15
C VAL A 103 -4.43 9.38 14.08
N LEU A 104 -4.15 8.14 14.52
CA LEU A 104 -4.97 7.46 15.54
C LEU A 104 -4.92 8.18 16.89
N GLU A 105 -3.75 8.70 17.26
CA GLU A 105 -3.55 9.53 18.45
C GLU A 105 -4.04 10.99 18.28
N LYS A 106 -4.55 11.35 17.08
CA LYS A 106 -5.03 12.69 16.72
C LYS A 106 -3.96 13.80 16.83
N LYS A 107 -2.68 13.42 16.82
CA LYS A 107 -1.52 14.34 16.76
C LYS A 107 -1.25 14.86 15.34
N ASP A 108 -1.63 14.07 14.34
CA ASP A 108 -1.63 14.45 12.92
C ASP A 108 -2.98 14.20 12.27
N VAL A 109 -3.21 14.81 11.11
CA VAL A 109 -4.51 14.83 10.43
C VAL A 109 -4.38 14.35 8.99
N VAL A 110 -5.45 13.70 8.47
CA VAL A 110 -5.54 13.38 7.05
C VAL A 110 -6.15 14.58 6.30
N PRO A 111 -5.41 15.23 5.39
CA PRO A 111 -5.94 16.34 4.59
C PRO A 111 -6.97 15.83 3.58
N LEU A 112 -8.15 16.42 3.55
CA LEU A 112 -9.20 16.08 2.59
C LEU A 112 -9.07 16.97 1.36
N ARG A 113 -8.40 16.48 0.31
CA ARG A 113 -8.13 17.27 -0.91
C ARG A 113 -9.26 17.19 -1.92
N ARG A 114 -9.81 15.99 -2.17
CA ARG A 114 -10.90 15.81 -3.16
C ARG A 114 -12.26 15.79 -2.48
N PHE A 115 -12.41 15.02 -1.41
CA PHE A 115 -13.70 14.83 -0.73
C PHE A 115 -13.83 15.68 0.55
N GLY A 116 -13.70 17.00 0.42
CA GLY A 116 -13.73 17.96 1.53
C GLY A 116 -15.05 18.68 1.79
N GLY A 117 -16.13 18.35 1.05
CA GLY A 117 -17.41 19.08 1.13
C GLY A 117 -17.98 19.12 2.55
N SER A 118 -18.26 20.33 3.04
CA SER A 118 -18.80 20.61 4.38
C SER A 118 -18.00 20.02 5.55
N ALA A 119 -16.71 19.72 5.34
CA ALA A 119 -15.83 19.27 6.41
C ALA A 119 -15.18 20.48 7.13
N GLY A 120 -14.99 20.36 8.45
CA GLY A 120 -14.34 21.38 9.25
C GLY A 120 -12.87 21.58 8.88
N ARG A 121 -12.39 22.82 8.96
CA ARG A 121 -10.97 23.17 8.79
C ARG A 121 -10.18 22.78 10.03
N SER A 122 -8.91 22.42 9.86
CA SER A 122 -8.03 22.05 10.98
C SER A 122 -6.64 22.65 10.78
N ASN A 123 -6.09 23.27 11.84
CA ASN A 123 -4.76 23.90 11.79
C ASN A 123 -3.63 22.90 11.51
N LEU A 124 -3.80 21.64 11.91
CA LEU A 124 -2.85 20.55 11.67
C LEU A 124 -2.58 20.31 10.17
N CYS A 125 -3.54 20.63 9.28
CA CYS A 125 -3.36 20.45 7.83
C CYS A 125 -2.23 21.32 7.26
N LYS A 126 -1.84 22.40 7.95
CA LYS A 126 -0.73 23.27 7.55
C LYS A 126 0.58 22.50 7.43
N LYS A 127 0.80 21.45 8.25
CA LYS A 127 1.99 20.57 8.15
C LYS A 127 2.11 19.87 6.80
N HIS A 128 0.98 19.63 6.13
CA HIS A 128 0.92 18.99 4.81
C HIS A 128 0.81 20.01 3.67
N ASN A 129 1.20 21.27 3.91
CA ASN A 129 1.07 22.40 2.97
C ASN A 129 -0.36 22.51 2.41
N PHE A 130 -1.36 22.33 3.27
CA PHE A 130 -2.78 22.36 2.89
C PHE A 130 -3.59 23.20 3.87
N TYR A 131 -4.24 24.26 3.36
CA TYR A 131 -5.06 25.19 4.15
C TYR A 131 -6.56 24.88 4.03
N GLY A 132 -6.92 23.60 4.18
CA GLY A 132 -8.28 23.11 3.95
C GLY A 132 -8.82 22.21 5.07
N PRO A 133 -9.89 21.46 4.77
CA PRO A 133 -10.48 20.53 5.74
C PRO A 133 -9.61 19.31 6.01
N GLY A 134 -9.64 18.84 7.25
CA GLY A 134 -8.92 17.65 7.70
C GLY A 134 -9.78 16.80 8.63
N ARG A 135 -9.57 15.48 8.62
CA ARG A 135 -10.27 14.54 9.52
C ARG A 135 -9.34 13.46 10.03
N PHE A 136 -9.83 12.71 11.03
CA PHE A 136 -9.16 11.56 11.63
C PHE A 136 -9.96 10.27 11.32
N PRO A 137 -9.80 9.66 10.14
CA PRO A 137 -10.57 8.47 9.76
C PRO A 137 -10.01 7.19 10.39
N GLU A 138 -10.30 6.97 11.68
CA GLU A 138 -9.75 5.86 12.48
C GLU A 138 -9.92 4.48 11.82
N LYS A 139 -11.12 4.18 11.29
CA LYS A 139 -11.38 2.88 10.65
C LYS A 139 -10.50 2.65 9.42
N SER A 140 -10.38 3.66 8.55
CA SER A 140 -9.58 3.54 7.33
C SER A 140 -8.08 3.42 7.64
N VAL A 141 -7.61 4.12 8.67
CA VAL A 141 -6.22 4.06 9.12
C VAL A 141 -5.86 2.67 9.63
N LYS A 142 -6.71 2.05 10.46
CA LYS A 142 -6.48 0.67 10.96
C LYS A 142 -6.29 -0.33 9.83
N HIS A 143 -7.20 -0.33 8.84
CA HIS A 143 -7.08 -1.22 7.70
C HIS A 143 -5.85 -0.96 6.83
N LEU A 144 -5.38 0.28 6.73
CA LEU A 144 -4.13 0.59 6.02
C LEU A 144 -2.89 0.12 6.80
N LEU A 145 -2.88 0.24 8.12
CA LEU A 145 -1.81 -0.30 8.96
C LEU A 145 -1.71 -1.82 8.79
N ASP A 146 -2.85 -2.53 8.88
CA ASP A 146 -2.90 -3.98 8.69
C ASP A 146 -2.35 -4.38 7.30
N LEU A 147 -2.72 -3.61 6.26
CA LEU A 147 -2.27 -3.87 4.89
C LEU A 147 -0.77 -3.61 4.70
N LEU A 148 -0.22 -2.57 5.35
CA LEU A 148 1.21 -2.27 5.32
C LEU A 148 2.04 -3.30 6.07
N THR A 149 1.57 -3.79 7.22
CA THR A 149 2.23 -4.89 7.95
C THR A 149 2.23 -6.17 7.11
N ASN A 150 1.11 -6.48 6.43
CA ASN A 150 1.06 -7.61 5.51
C ASN A 150 2.02 -7.43 4.31
N ALA A 151 2.15 -6.21 3.80
CA ALA A 151 3.08 -5.91 2.71
C ALA A 151 4.56 -6.07 3.12
N GLU A 152 4.89 -5.76 4.37
CA GLU A 152 6.21 -5.97 4.96
C GLU A 152 6.51 -7.46 5.20
N SER A 153 5.54 -8.24 5.69
CA SER A 153 5.71 -9.71 5.77
C SER A 153 5.93 -10.34 4.39
N ASN A 154 5.36 -9.77 3.33
CA ASN A 154 5.62 -10.22 1.95
C ASN A 154 7.03 -9.86 1.46
N THR A 155 7.69 -8.85 2.03
CA THR A 155 9.11 -8.57 1.76
C THR A 155 10.03 -9.50 2.54
N GLU A 156 9.66 -10.02 3.70
CA GLU A 156 10.52 -11.01 4.38
C GLU A 156 10.66 -12.31 3.56
N GLY A 157 9.65 -12.66 2.76
CA GLY A 157 9.71 -13.82 1.86
C GLY A 157 10.40 -13.57 0.52
N LYS A 158 10.80 -12.33 0.23
CA LYS A 158 11.49 -11.94 -1.01
C LYS A 158 12.72 -11.14 -0.59
N ASP A 159 13.94 -11.60 -0.81
CA ASP A 159 15.19 -10.97 -0.32
C ASP A 159 15.37 -9.49 -0.74
N ILE A 160 14.60 -8.61 -0.13
CA ILE A 160 14.47 -7.18 -0.38
C ILE A 160 14.73 -6.53 0.98
N ASP A 161 15.55 -5.48 0.98
CA ASP A 161 15.81 -4.72 2.20
C ASP A 161 14.50 -4.08 2.74
N THR A 162 14.14 -4.43 3.97
CA THR A 162 12.90 -3.98 4.62
C THR A 162 12.99 -2.54 5.10
N GLU A 163 14.18 -2.03 5.34
CA GLU A 163 14.39 -0.68 5.88
C GLU A 163 14.25 0.39 4.78
N ASN A 164 14.69 0.07 3.56
CA ASN A 164 14.70 0.98 2.40
C ASN A 164 13.49 0.84 1.46
N LEU A 165 12.33 0.51 2.03
CA LEU A 165 11.07 0.42 1.30
C LEU A 165 10.31 1.74 1.26
N TYR A 166 9.75 2.05 0.10
CA TYR A 166 8.80 3.15 -0.05
C TYR A 166 7.54 2.71 -0.80
N ILE A 167 6.44 3.43 -0.54
CA ILE A 167 5.14 3.19 -1.18
C ILE A 167 5.17 3.79 -2.59
N SER A 168 5.50 2.96 -3.58
CA SER A 168 5.58 3.39 -4.99
C SER A 168 4.19 3.61 -5.60
N HIS A 169 3.25 2.71 -5.29
CA HIS A 169 1.89 2.79 -5.76
C HIS A 169 0.90 2.41 -4.67
N ILE A 170 -0.14 3.22 -4.55
CA ILE A 170 -1.31 2.91 -3.75
C ILE A 170 -2.54 3.38 -4.51
N GLN A 171 -3.52 2.51 -4.60
CA GLN A 171 -4.78 2.79 -5.26
C GLN A 171 -5.94 2.26 -4.44
N VAL A 172 -7.03 3.02 -4.47
CA VAL A 172 -8.29 2.69 -3.80
C VAL A 172 -9.38 2.73 -4.86
N ASN A 173 -10.07 1.61 -5.02
CA ASN A 173 -11.21 1.45 -5.94
C ASN A 173 -12.51 1.28 -5.15
N GLN A 174 -13.63 1.66 -5.76
CA GLN A 174 -14.95 1.40 -5.20
C GLN A 174 -15.28 -0.09 -5.33
N ALA A 175 -15.82 -0.67 -4.27
CA ALA A 175 -16.33 -2.04 -4.28
C ALA A 175 -17.87 -2.05 -4.45
N CYS A 176 -18.44 -3.24 -4.58
CA CYS A 176 -19.88 -3.40 -4.76
C CYS A 176 -20.66 -2.80 -3.58
N LYS A 177 -21.71 -2.04 -3.86
CA LYS A 177 -22.48 -1.35 -2.83
C LYS A 177 -23.46 -2.30 -2.14
N GLY A 178 -23.26 -2.55 -0.85
CA GLY A 178 -24.30 -3.18 -0.01
C GLY A 178 -25.57 -2.33 0.09
N ARG A 179 -26.74 -2.90 -0.18
CA ARG A 179 -28.04 -2.20 -0.20
C ARG A 179 -28.86 -2.52 1.04
N ARG A 180 -29.33 -1.48 1.74
CA ARG A 180 -30.32 -1.55 2.83
C ARG A 180 -31.50 -0.61 2.51
N ARG A 181 -32.60 -0.77 3.23
CA ARG A 181 -33.80 0.08 3.10
C ARG A 181 -33.85 1.09 4.24
N THR A 182 -34.34 2.29 3.96
CA THR A 182 -34.71 3.29 4.96
C THR A 182 -36.15 3.74 4.68
N TYR A 183 -37.02 3.50 5.66
CA TYR A 183 -38.40 3.96 5.61
C TYR A 183 -38.46 5.47 5.88
N ARG A 184 -39.30 6.16 5.10
CA ARG A 184 -39.52 7.61 5.18
C ARG A 184 -41.00 7.88 5.35
N ALA A 185 -41.33 9.13 5.68
CA ALA A 185 -42.71 9.58 5.82
C ALA A 185 -43.55 9.28 4.56
N HIS A 186 -44.84 9.03 4.78
CA HIS A 186 -45.85 8.67 3.78
C HIS A 186 -45.55 7.35 3.03
N GLY A 187 -44.99 6.34 3.73
CA GLY A 187 -44.74 5.01 3.15
C GLY A 187 -43.62 4.95 2.11
N ARG A 188 -42.83 6.03 1.93
CA ARG A 188 -41.71 6.06 0.97
C ARG A 188 -40.55 5.18 1.43
N ILE A 189 -39.91 4.48 0.50
CA ILE A 189 -38.75 3.62 0.77
C ILE A 189 -37.55 4.15 -0.01
N ASN A 190 -36.54 4.63 0.72
CA ASN A 190 -35.27 5.07 0.14
C ASN A 190 -34.18 4.01 0.33
N ALA A 191 -33.18 4.02 -0.54
CA ALA A 191 -32.01 3.16 -0.41
C ALA A 191 -30.99 3.75 0.58
N TYR A 192 -30.52 2.91 1.51
CA TYR A 192 -29.36 3.20 2.35
C TYR A 192 -28.21 2.31 1.89
N MET A 193 -27.29 2.91 1.13
CA MET A 193 -26.20 2.18 0.50
C MET A 193 -24.90 2.32 1.28
N SER A 194 -24.17 1.22 1.27
CA SER A 194 -22.87 1.07 1.85
C SER A 194 -21.82 1.21 0.75
N ASN A 195 -20.71 1.90 1.00
CA ASN A 195 -19.67 2.18 -0.01
C ASN A 195 -18.32 1.57 0.39
N PRO A 196 -18.16 0.22 0.31
CA PRO A 196 -16.90 -0.45 0.59
C PRO A 196 -15.83 -0.14 -0.48
N CYS A 197 -14.59 -0.58 -0.24
CA CYS A 197 -13.48 -0.31 -1.14
C CYS A 197 -12.53 -1.51 -1.33
N HIS A 198 -11.86 -1.54 -2.48
CA HIS A 198 -10.67 -2.37 -2.71
C HIS A 198 -9.44 -1.47 -2.59
N VAL A 199 -8.39 -1.95 -1.93
CA VAL A 199 -7.13 -1.22 -1.77
C VAL A 199 -6.00 -2.10 -2.27
N GLU A 200 -5.13 -1.55 -3.09
CA GLU A 200 -3.91 -2.20 -3.55
C GLU A 200 -2.70 -1.32 -3.26
N VAL A 201 -1.62 -1.95 -2.81
CA VAL A 201 -0.35 -1.30 -2.50
C VAL A 201 0.78 -2.09 -3.15
N ILE A 202 1.75 -1.33 -3.66
CA ILE A 202 3.01 -1.82 -4.20
C ILE A 202 4.11 -1.07 -3.45
N LEU A 203 4.99 -1.83 -2.82
CA LEU A 203 6.21 -1.35 -2.19
C LEU A 203 7.37 -1.63 -3.12
N ALA A 204 8.24 -0.64 -3.30
CA ALA A 204 9.48 -0.81 -4.04
C ALA A 204 10.66 -0.42 -3.15
N GLU A 205 11.79 -1.06 -3.41
CA GLU A 205 13.09 -0.64 -2.89
C GLU A 205 13.49 0.70 -3.52
N LYS A 206 14.01 1.61 -2.71
CA LYS A 206 14.52 2.90 -3.20
C LYS A 206 15.95 2.73 -3.70
N ASP A 207 16.19 3.01 -4.98
CA ASP A 207 17.55 3.05 -5.50
C ASP A 207 18.29 4.27 -4.92
N GLU A 208 19.37 4.01 -4.19
CA GLU A 208 20.28 5.07 -3.74
C GLU A 208 21.06 5.61 -4.95
N PHE A 209 20.53 6.67 -5.57
CA PHE A 209 21.31 7.42 -6.54
C PHE A 209 22.43 8.17 -5.81
N VAL A 210 23.62 7.57 -5.79
CA VAL A 210 24.85 8.28 -5.44
C VAL A 210 24.98 9.44 -6.42
N LYS A 211 24.89 10.67 -5.90
CA LYS A 211 25.12 11.86 -6.72
C LYS A 211 26.51 11.71 -7.32
N LYS A 212 26.60 11.75 -8.66
CA LYS A 212 27.89 11.98 -9.33
C LYS A 212 28.51 13.21 -8.66
N PRO A 213 29.80 13.16 -8.27
CA PRO A 213 30.46 14.33 -7.71
C PRO A 213 30.21 15.50 -8.66
N GLU A 214 29.75 16.63 -8.11
CA GLU A 214 29.72 17.86 -8.89
C GLU A 214 31.16 18.12 -9.31
N GLU A 215 31.45 18.08 -10.61
CA GLU A 215 32.73 18.58 -11.09
C GLU A 215 32.79 20.05 -10.68
N GLU A 216 33.57 20.34 -9.65
CA GLU A 216 33.91 21.68 -9.19
C GLU A 216 34.64 22.41 -10.33
N GLY A 217 33.88 22.93 -11.30
CA GLY A 217 34.44 23.55 -12.50
C GLY A 217 33.41 24.06 -13.50
N ALA A 218 32.18 23.54 -13.51
CA ALA A 218 31.12 24.01 -14.41
C ALA A 218 29.97 24.64 -13.63
N GLY A 219 30.21 25.82 -13.06
CA GLY A 219 29.14 26.63 -12.48
C GLY A 219 27.96 26.76 -13.45
N ARG A 220 26.74 26.53 -12.96
CA ARG A 220 25.49 26.70 -13.70
C ARG A 220 25.51 28.05 -14.41
N VAL A 221 25.74 28.06 -15.72
CA VAL A 221 25.76 29.29 -16.52
C VAL A 221 24.36 29.90 -16.45
N VAL A 222 24.19 30.90 -15.58
CA VAL A 222 22.95 31.67 -15.50
C VAL A 222 22.80 32.41 -16.82
N ARG A 223 21.88 31.94 -17.68
CA ARG A 223 21.53 32.63 -18.94
C ARG A 223 20.91 33.99 -18.58
N LYS A 224 21.74 35.04 -18.63
CA LYS A 224 21.31 36.42 -18.41
C LYS A 224 20.43 36.88 -19.57
N THR A 225 19.35 37.58 -19.27
CA THR A 225 18.50 38.21 -20.29
C THR A 225 19.26 39.37 -20.98
N LYS A 226 18.88 39.75 -22.22
CA LYS A 226 19.53 40.84 -22.98
C LYS A 226 19.67 42.14 -22.16
N LYS A 227 18.66 42.48 -21.35
CA LYS A 227 18.65 43.65 -20.46
C LYS A 227 19.68 43.55 -19.33
N GLN A 228 19.83 42.37 -18.73
CA GLN A 228 20.82 42.10 -17.68
C GLN A 228 22.26 42.11 -18.22
N LEU A 229 22.46 41.66 -19.47
CA LEU A 229 23.76 41.75 -20.15
C LEU A 229 24.17 43.20 -20.45
N ALA A 230 23.23 44.04 -20.88
CA ALA A 230 23.47 45.46 -21.12
C ALA A 230 23.82 46.22 -19.82
N ALA A 231 23.09 45.96 -18.73
CA ALA A 231 23.37 46.58 -17.42
C ALA A 231 24.74 46.16 -16.83
N ALA A 232 25.15 44.91 -17.05
CA ALA A 232 26.47 44.44 -16.60
C ALA A 232 27.62 45.10 -17.37
N ARG A 233 27.43 45.42 -18.66
CA ARG A 233 28.42 46.14 -19.48
C ARG A 233 28.62 47.59 -19.03
N LEU A 234 27.57 48.26 -18.57
CA LEU A 234 27.62 49.66 -18.12
C LEU A 234 28.37 49.83 -16.79
N LYS A 235 28.38 48.81 -15.91
CA LYS A 235 29.06 48.87 -14.61
C LYS A 235 30.59 48.87 -14.67
N ASN A 236 31.18 48.31 -15.74
CA ASN A 236 32.63 48.19 -15.85
C ASN A 236 33.31 49.43 -16.48
N GLY A 237 32.54 50.47 -16.84
CA GLY A 237 33.04 51.70 -17.45
C GLY A 237 33.11 52.92 -16.52
N ALA A 238 32.83 52.75 -15.21
CA ALA A 238 32.77 53.85 -14.23
C ALA A 238 33.92 53.79 -13.20
N SER A 239 35.14 53.50 -13.67
CA SER A 239 36.37 53.64 -12.89
C SER A 239 37.48 54.20 -13.77
N ALA A 240 37.46 55.52 -13.97
CA ALA A 240 38.56 56.38 -14.36
C ALA A 240 38.28 57.77 -13.78
#